data_AF-A0A9D4E069-F1
#
_entry.id   AF-A0A9D4E069-F1
#
_cell.length_a   1.000
_cell.length_b   1.000
_cell.length_c   1.000
_cell.angle_alpha   90.00
_cell.angle_beta   90.00
_cell.angle_gamma   90.00
#
_symmetry.space_group_name_H-M   'P 1'
#
loop_
_entity.id
_entity.type
_entity.pdbx_description
1 polymer ?
#
loop_
_entity_poly.entity_id
_entity_poly.type
_entity_poly.pdbx_seq_one_letter_code
_entity_poly.pdbx_strand_id
1 'polypeptide(L)'
;MKTGVALPKQCFVNNRNIHEYDYKDLITQLITDIPDLKKETLIFPMSSLAKKIIDEKHQLLKKREYPTAIKATSVSVLHGDRVYNAAIAGSIFDVDIGALLLEAKFYQKQFGTNDESLKIIADRLNISFDDFILNLTIVTTSVVQSEDSFMQFFSMLKKQYKAKRGLLVVPISAIPLCMFVQRQILNMCYNEASRVLAAQHKRLSTKMMITLAAGENGTE
;
A
#
# COMPACT_ATOMS: atom_id res chain seq x y z
N MET A 1 4.43 37.80 -34.30
CA MET A 1 5.27 36.58 -34.43
C MET A 1 4.52 35.42 -33.80
N LYS A 2 4.02 34.46 -34.61
CA LYS A 2 3.45 33.21 -34.09
C LYS A 2 4.64 32.27 -33.86
N THR A 3 5.04 32.07 -32.61
CA THR A 3 6.00 31.03 -32.25
C THR A 3 5.39 29.68 -32.61
N GLY A 4 5.96 28.97 -33.58
CA GLY A 4 5.52 27.67 -34.09
C GLY A 4 5.75 26.51 -33.12
N VAL A 5 5.50 26.74 -31.82
CA VAL A 5 5.56 25.73 -30.77
C VAL A 5 4.12 25.33 -30.48
N ALA A 6 3.79 24.04 -30.64
CA ALA A 6 2.51 23.51 -30.18
C ALA A 6 2.34 23.90 -28.70
N LEU A 7 1.22 24.55 -28.37
CA LEU A 7 0.98 25.06 -27.02
C LEU A 7 1.15 23.93 -25.99
N PRO A 8 2.11 24.03 -25.05
CA PRO A 8 2.24 23.05 -24.00
C PRO A 8 0.96 23.08 -23.16
N LYS A 9 0.45 21.92 -22.80
CA LYS A 9 -0.77 21.84 -21.99
C LYS A 9 -0.51 22.49 -20.62
N GLN A 10 -1.23 23.56 -20.32
CA GLN A 10 -1.15 24.28 -19.05
C GLN A 10 -2.08 23.60 -18.05
N CYS A 11 -1.58 23.31 -16.84
CA CYS A 11 -2.37 22.77 -15.74
C CYS A 11 -2.25 23.73 -14.56
N PHE A 12 -3.39 24.16 -14.00
CA PHE A 12 -3.40 24.96 -12.79
C PHE A 12 -3.42 24.04 -11.57
N VAL A 13 -2.54 24.33 -10.61
CA VAL A 13 -2.36 23.51 -9.42
C VAL A 13 -2.32 24.41 -8.20
N ASN A 14 -3.14 24.09 -7.19
CA ASN A 14 -3.07 24.75 -5.90
C ASN A 14 -2.26 23.90 -4.92
N ASN A 15 -1.09 24.39 -4.52
CA ASN A 15 -0.24 23.70 -3.56
C ASN A 15 -0.86 23.59 -2.16
N ARG A 16 -1.84 24.46 -1.82
CA ARG A 16 -2.55 24.42 -0.54
C ARG A 16 -3.73 23.44 -0.55
N ASN A 17 -4.36 23.25 -1.71
CA ASN A 17 -5.43 22.27 -1.91
C ASN A 17 -5.27 21.54 -3.24
N ILE A 18 -4.50 20.47 -3.21
CA ILE A 18 -4.26 19.54 -4.32
C ILE A 18 -5.51 18.83 -4.84
N HIS A 19 -6.67 18.96 -4.18
CA HIS A 19 -7.92 18.42 -4.70
C HIS A 19 -8.70 19.43 -5.55
N GLU A 20 -8.23 20.68 -5.64
CA GLU A 20 -8.76 21.72 -6.52
C GLU A 20 -8.01 21.76 -7.86
N TYR A 21 -8.64 22.38 -8.86
CA TYR A 21 -8.08 22.61 -10.19
C TYR A 21 -7.68 21.31 -10.93
N ASP A 22 -6.62 21.37 -11.74
CA ASP A 22 -6.30 20.36 -12.74
C ASP A 22 -5.32 19.29 -12.20
N TYR A 23 -5.09 19.22 -10.89
CA TYR A 23 -4.10 18.29 -10.33
C TYR A 23 -4.41 16.82 -10.68
N LYS A 24 -5.69 16.43 -10.65
CA LYS A 24 -6.12 15.08 -11.02
C LYS A 24 -5.85 14.78 -12.50
N ASP A 25 -6.02 15.77 -13.36
CA ASP A 25 -5.82 15.64 -14.81
C ASP A 25 -4.34 15.63 -15.17
N LEU A 26 -3.54 16.46 -14.48
CA LEU A 26 -2.09 16.46 -14.56
C LEU A 26 -1.51 15.10 -14.19
N ILE A 27 -1.92 14.54 -13.04
CA ILE A 27 -1.49 13.21 -12.62
C ILE A 27 -1.98 12.17 -13.61
N THR A 28 -3.24 12.23 -14.04
CA THR A 28 -3.80 11.26 -14.98
C THR A 28 -2.99 11.16 -16.26
N GLN A 29 -2.61 12.29 -16.83
CA GLN A 29 -1.85 12.36 -18.05
C GLN A 29 -0.40 11.95 -17.85
N LEU A 30 0.24 12.41 -16.78
CA LEU A 30 1.62 12.05 -16.47
C LEU A 30 1.80 10.52 -16.33
N ILE A 31 0.80 9.83 -15.80
CA ILE A 31 0.79 8.36 -15.69
C ILE A 31 0.66 7.69 -17.07
N THR A 32 -0.16 8.26 -17.96
CA THR A 32 -0.41 7.72 -19.30
C THR A 32 0.78 7.91 -20.23
N ASP A 33 1.45 9.06 -20.15
CA ASP A 33 2.50 9.45 -21.09
C ASP A 33 3.85 8.76 -20.82
N ILE A 34 3.97 8.04 -19.69
CA ILE A 34 5.24 7.44 -19.26
C ILE A 34 5.34 5.97 -19.69
N PRO A 35 6.49 5.55 -20.26
CA PRO A 35 6.74 4.15 -20.58
C PRO A 35 6.70 3.26 -19.33
N ASP A 36 6.14 2.06 -19.45
CA ASP A 36 5.96 1.12 -18.32
C ASP A 36 7.23 0.87 -17.51
N LEU A 37 8.40 0.82 -18.16
CA LEU A 37 9.69 0.60 -17.52
C LEU A 37 10.09 1.69 -16.51
N LYS A 38 9.55 2.91 -16.64
CA LYS A 38 9.85 4.06 -15.77
C LYS A 38 8.69 4.44 -14.85
N LYS A 39 7.54 3.74 -14.95
CA LYS A 39 6.36 4.06 -14.13
C LYS A 39 6.64 3.88 -12.65
N GLU A 40 7.34 2.82 -12.24
CA GLU A 40 7.66 2.59 -10.82
C GLU A 40 8.44 3.75 -10.18
N THR A 41 9.48 4.24 -10.87
CA THR A 41 10.33 5.33 -10.36
C THR A 41 9.57 6.64 -10.18
N LEU A 42 8.50 6.85 -10.94
CA LEU A 42 7.67 8.05 -10.80
C LEU A 42 6.50 7.84 -9.82
N ILE A 43 5.79 6.73 -9.93
CA ILE A 43 4.56 6.49 -9.18
C ILE A 43 4.83 6.26 -7.70
N PHE A 44 5.90 5.54 -7.33
CA PHE A 44 6.18 5.24 -5.92
C PHE A 44 6.42 6.47 -5.05
N PRO A 45 7.22 7.47 -5.48
CA PRO A 45 7.36 8.74 -4.76
C PRO A 45 6.09 9.58 -4.68
N MET A 46 5.12 9.40 -5.58
CA MET A 46 3.89 10.20 -5.56
C MET A 46 3.09 9.96 -4.29
N SER A 47 2.58 11.02 -3.70
CA SER A 47 1.70 10.91 -2.54
C SER A 47 0.39 10.19 -2.89
N SER A 48 -0.12 9.35 -1.98
CA SER A 48 -1.40 8.61 -2.10
C SER A 48 -2.65 9.52 -2.00
N LEU A 49 -2.59 10.74 -2.55
CA LEU A 49 -3.60 11.78 -2.42
C LEU A 49 -4.65 11.74 -3.54
N ALA A 50 -4.49 10.82 -4.49
CA ALA A 50 -5.49 10.56 -5.52
C ALA A 50 -5.73 9.06 -5.66
N LYS A 51 -7.00 8.68 -5.85
CA LYS A 51 -7.40 7.28 -6.01
C LYS A 51 -6.66 6.60 -7.17
N LYS A 52 -6.47 7.31 -8.28
CA LYS A 52 -5.69 6.83 -9.43
C LYS A 52 -4.24 6.46 -9.06
N ILE A 53 -3.57 7.26 -8.23
CA ILE A 53 -2.20 6.96 -7.77
C ILE A 53 -2.20 5.69 -6.90
N ILE A 54 -3.18 5.55 -6.00
CA ILE A 54 -3.33 4.35 -5.15
C ILE A 54 -3.55 3.10 -6.01
N ASP A 55 -4.43 3.19 -7.02
CA ASP A 55 -4.74 2.08 -7.91
C ASP A 55 -3.51 1.68 -8.77
N GLU A 56 -2.76 2.67 -9.29
CA GLU A 56 -1.53 2.42 -10.05
C GLU A 56 -0.42 1.83 -9.18
N LYS A 57 -0.24 2.33 -7.95
CA LYS A 57 0.68 1.73 -6.97
C LYS A 57 0.31 0.27 -6.71
N HIS A 58 -0.97 -0.04 -6.55
CA HIS A 58 -1.44 -1.41 -6.36
C HIS A 58 -1.11 -2.31 -7.54
N GLN A 59 -1.33 -1.85 -8.77
CA GLN A 59 -1.01 -2.62 -9.98
C GLN A 59 0.50 -2.86 -10.13
N LEU A 60 1.34 -1.86 -9.86
CA LEU A 60 2.80 -1.99 -9.93
C LEU A 60 3.33 -2.96 -8.85
N LEU A 61 2.87 -2.81 -7.60
CA LEU A 61 3.26 -3.71 -6.51
C LEU A 61 2.77 -5.15 -6.76
N LYS A 62 1.58 -5.31 -7.36
CA LYS A 62 1.05 -6.61 -7.80
C LYS A 62 1.96 -7.31 -8.81
N LYS A 63 2.55 -6.57 -9.75
CA LYS A 63 3.51 -7.12 -10.73
C LYS A 63 4.82 -7.55 -10.06
N ARG A 64 5.17 -6.92 -8.93
CA ARG A 64 6.39 -7.18 -8.16
C ARG A 64 6.28 -8.39 -7.20
N GLU A 65 5.07 -8.86 -6.87
CA GLU A 65 4.86 -9.99 -5.96
C GLU A 65 5.65 -11.24 -6.35
N TYR A 66 5.61 -11.67 -7.62
CA TYR A 66 6.29 -12.88 -8.06
C TYR A 66 7.82 -12.84 -7.85
N PRO A 67 8.55 -11.83 -8.37
CA PRO A 67 9.99 -11.74 -8.13
C PRO A 67 10.35 -11.53 -6.66
N THR A 68 9.54 -10.84 -5.85
CA THR A 68 9.82 -10.71 -4.42
C THR A 68 9.54 -12.02 -3.66
N ALA A 69 8.49 -12.76 -4.03
CA ALA A 69 8.19 -14.06 -3.45
C ALA A 69 9.32 -15.06 -3.69
N ILE A 70 9.91 -15.07 -4.88
CA ILE A 70 11.10 -15.90 -5.18
C ILE A 70 12.26 -15.54 -4.25
N LYS A 71 12.52 -14.25 -4.04
CA LYS A 71 13.60 -13.79 -3.13
C LYS A 71 13.33 -14.16 -1.67
N ALA A 72 12.07 -14.13 -1.26
CA ALA A 72 11.65 -14.50 0.09
C ALA A 72 11.55 -16.03 0.30
N THR A 73 11.77 -16.84 -0.75
CA THR A 73 11.90 -18.28 -0.61
C THR A 73 13.36 -18.67 -0.59
N SER A 74 13.78 -19.33 0.49
CA SER A 74 15.10 -19.94 0.59
C SER A 74 14.99 -21.45 0.37
N VAL A 75 16.03 -22.02 -0.25
CA VAL A 75 16.15 -23.47 -0.37
C VAL A 75 16.66 -23.99 0.98
N SER A 76 15.88 -24.84 1.66
CA SER A 76 16.21 -25.37 3.00
C SER A 76 17.44 -26.29 3.04
N VAL A 77 18.12 -26.48 1.91
CA VAL A 77 19.19 -27.47 1.71
C VAL A 77 20.51 -27.07 2.37
N LEU A 78 20.69 -25.81 2.79
CA LEU A 78 21.97 -25.33 3.33
C LEU A 78 22.16 -25.44 4.85
N HIS A 79 21.13 -25.84 5.62
CA HIS A 79 21.26 -26.07 7.05
C HIS A 79 21.04 -27.57 7.35
N GLY A 80 22.15 -28.31 7.47
CA GLY A 80 22.20 -29.77 7.55
C GLY A 80 21.28 -30.43 8.59
N ASP A 81 20.92 -29.72 9.66
CA ASP A 81 20.04 -30.25 10.72
C ASP A 81 18.54 -30.17 10.40
N ARG A 82 18.13 -29.43 9.37
CA ARG A 82 16.71 -29.21 9.02
C ARG A 82 16.22 -30.10 7.89
N VAL A 83 17.10 -30.82 7.20
CA VAL A 83 16.77 -31.67 6.04
C VAL A 83 15.89 -32.85 6.43
N TYR A 84 16.15 -33.47 7.59
CA TYR A 84 15.41 -34.65 8.04
C TYR A 84 13.96 -34.30 8.42
N ASN A 85 13.76 -33.21 9.17
CA ASN A 85 12.42 -32.76 9.58
C ASN A 85 11.65 -32.11 8.41
N ALA A 86 12.32 -31.43 7.49
CA ALA A 86 11.71 -30.82 6.30
C ALA A 86 11.22 -31.87 5.27
N ALA A 87 11.95 -32.98 5.12
CA ALA A 87 11.54 -34.10 4.28
C ALA A 87 10.33 -34.86 4.87
N ILE A 88 10.30 -35.06 6.19
CA ILE A 88 9.17 -35.69 6.89
C ILE A 88 7.93 -34.77 6.93
N ALA A 89 8.13 -33.45 7.02
CA ALA A 89 7.05 -32.46 7.02
C ALA A 89 6.62 -31.98 5.61
N GLY A 90 7.27 -32.48 4.55
CA GLY A 90 6.93 -32.17 3.16
C GLY A 90 7.12 -30.70 2.76
N SER A 91 8.21 -30.05 3.14
CA SER A 91 8.54 -28.68 2.69
C SER A 91 10.02 -28.55 2.38
N ILE A 92 10.39 -28.54 1.09
CA ILE A 92 11.80 -28.45 0.64
C ILE A 92 12.31 -26.99 0.70
N PHE A 93 11.38 -26.04 0.77
CA PHE A 93 11.63 -24.60 0.82
C PHE A 93 11.20 -24.04 2.17
N ASP A 94 11.99 -23.10 2.70
CA ASP A 94 11.64 -22.31 3.87
C ASP A 94 11.28 -20.88 3.43
N VAL A 95 10.40 -20.25 4.19
CA VAL A 95 9.95 -18.88 3.94
C VAL A 95 10.77 -17.95 4.82
N ASP A 96 11.47 -17.00 4.20
CA ASP A 96 12.13 -15.93 4.92
C ASP A 96 11.06 -14.91 5.37
N ILE A 97 10.70 -15.02 6.65
CA ILE A 97 9.67 -14.20 7.27
C ILE A 97 10.16 -12.76 7.44
N GLY A 98 11.46 -12.55 7.65
CA GLY A 98 12.06 -11.22 7.70
C GLY A 98 11.95 -10.52 6.34
N ALA A 99 12.20 -11.23 5.24
CA ALA A 99 12.02 -10.70 3.89
C ALA A 99 10.55 -10.34 3.59
N LEU A 100 9.60 -11.17 4.03
CA LEU A 100 8.17 -10.87 3.89
C LEU A 100 7.74 -9.68 4.75
N LEU A 101 8.26 -9.56 5.98
CA LEU A 101 7.99 -8.43 6.86
C LEU A 101 8.55 -7.12 6.28
N LEU A 102 9.76 -7.16 5.72
CA LEU A 102 10.38 -6.02 5.07
C LEU A 102 9.55 -5.55 3.86
N GLU A 103 9.04 -6.49 3.05
CA GLU A 103 8.16 -6.18 1.93
C GLU A 103 6.81 -5.62 2.41
N ALA A 104 6.27 -6.12 3.53
CA ALA A 104 5.05 -5.59 4.13
C ALA A 104 5.23 -4.13 4.60
N LYS A 105 6.36 -3.82 5.27
CA LYS A 105 6.75 -2.45 5.65
C LYS A 105 6.90 -1.55 4.42
N PHE A 106 7.48 -2.10 3.35
CA PHE A 106 7.60 -1.39 2.08
C PHE A 106 6.21 -1.03 1.51
N TYR A 107 5.25 -1.96 1.49
CA TYR A 107 3.88 -1.66 1.06
C TYR A 107 3.23 -0.57 1.90
N GLN A 108 3.33 -0.66 3.24
CA GLN A 108 2.79 0.39 4.12
C GLN A 108 3.35 1.77 3.79
N LYS A 109 4.67 1.86 3.61
CA LYS A 109 5.34 3.11 3.26
C LYS A 109 4.86 3.63 1.89
N GLN A 110 4.70 2.77 0.90
CA GLN A 110 4.21 3.18 -0.43
C GLN A 110 2.78 3.71 -0.38
N PHE A 111 1.92 3.12 0.44
CA PHE A 111 0.54 3.55 0.59
C PHE A 111 0.36 4.71 1.58
N GLY A 112 1.35 5.01 2.42
CA GLY A 112 1.24 5.99 3.49
C GLY A 112 0.43 5.46 4.69
N THR A 113 0.39 4.14 4.87
CA THR A 113 -0.33 3.46 5.96
C THR A 113 0.64 2.98 7.06
N ASN A 114 1.87 3.49 7.08
CA ASN A 114 2.80 3.33 8.19
C ASN A 114 2.52 4.36 9.29
N ASP A 115 2.92 4.05 10.52
CA ASP A 115 2.65 4.88 11.70
C ASP A 115 3.11 6.34 11.51
N GLU A 116 4.27 6.57 10.91
CA GLU A 116 4.80 7.92 10.64
C GLU A 116 3.87 8.74 9.73
N SER A 117 3.45 8.17 8.59
CA SER A 117 2.56 8.88 7.65
C SER A 117 1.19 9.11 8.26
N LEU A 118 0.67 8.13 8.99
CA LEU A 118 -0.63 8.22 9.65
C LEU A 118 -0.63 9.26 10.77
N LYS A 119 0.45 9.39 11.54
CA LYS A 119 0.63 10.48 12.52
C LYS A 119 0.60 11.86 11.86
N ILE A 120 1.37 12.05 10.78
CA ILE A 120 1.37 13.30 10.02
C ILE A 120 -0.05 13.64 9.52
N ILE A 121 -0.81 12.65 9.08
CA ILE A 121 -2.21 12.85 8.64
C ILE A 121 -3.12 13.17 9.83
N ALA A 122 -3.00 12.46 10.95
CA ALA A 122 -3.77 12.71 12.16
C ALA A 122 -3.55 14.13 12.70
N ASP A 123 -2.28 14.57 12.76
CA ASP A 123 -1.89 15.91 13.18
C ASP A 123 -2.49 16.98 12.27
N ARG A 124 -2.41 16.79 10.94
CA ARG A 124 -3.05 17.70 9.95
C ARG A 124 -4.56 17.78 10.09
N LEU A 125 -5.18 16.69 10.52
CA LEU A 125 -6.63 16.60 10.72
C LEU A 125 -7.06 17.03 12.13
N ASN A 126 -6.11 17.31 13.03
CA ASN A 126 -6.30 17.62 14.44
C ASN A 126 -7.12 16.53 15.17
N ILE A 127 -6.71 15.26 15.00
CA ILE A 127 -7.32 14.09 15.64
C ILE A 127 -6.23 13.36 16.44
N SER A 128 -6.59 12.77 17.58
CA SER A 128 -5.72 11.81 18.26
C SER A 128 -5.36 10.65 17.32
N PHE A 129 -4.10 10.24 17.34
CA PHE A 129 -3.61 9.13 16.52
C PHE A 129 -4.37 7.83 16.82
N ASP A 130 -4.64 7.54 18.10
CA ASP A 130 -5.33 6.31 18.50
C ASP A 130 -6.77 6.27 17.98
N ASP A 131 -7.49 7.38 18.12
CA ASP A 131 -8.84 7.54 17.58
C ASP A 131 -8.83 7.42 16.04
N PHE A 132 -7.79 7.93 15.39
CA PHE A 132 -7.65 7.88 13.94
C PHE A 132 -7.44 6.45 13.43
N ILE A 133 -6.56 5.68 14.08
CA ILE A 133 -6.33 4.26 13.75
C ILE A 133 -7.59 3.43 13.99
N LEU A 134 -8.27 3.64 15.12
CA LEU A 134 -9.46 2.87 15.51
C LEU A 134 -10.64 3.14 14.55
N ASN A 135 -10.93 4.42 14.28
CA ASN A 135 -12.02 4.82 13.40
C ASN A 135 -11.84 4.36 11.96
N LEU A 136 -10.60 4.26 11.48
CA LEU A 136 -10.30 3.79 10.13
C LEU A 136 -10.06 2.28 10.06
N THR A 137 -10.03 1.59 11.21
CA THR A 137 -9.75 0.17 11.34
C THR A 137 -8.51 -0.21 10.55
N ILE A 138 -7.41 0.50 10.84
CA ILE A 138 -6.09 0.24 10.23
C ILE A 138 -5.46 -0.90 11.02
N VAL A 139 -5.40 -2.07 10.39
CA VAL A 139 -4.93 -3.31 11.00
C VAL A 139 -3.49 -3.58 10.60
N THR A 140 -3.05 -3.13 9.42
CA THR A 140 -1.71 -3.44 8.91
C THR A 140 -0.61 -2.91 9.84
N THR A 141 -0.81 -1.77 10.48
CA THR A 141 0.14 -1.20 11.46
C THR A 141 0.41 -2.18 12.59
N SER A 142 -0.64 -2.69 13.25
CA SER A 142 -0.51 -3.70 14.31
C SER A 142 0.14 -5.02 13.85
N VAL A 143 -0.14 -5.44 12.62
CA VAL A 143 0.40 -6.70 12.06
C VAL A 143 1.89 -6.60 11.73
N VAL A 144 2.35 -5.44 11.28
CA VAL A 144 3.70 -5.23 10.72
C VAL A 144 4.65 -4.55 11.74
N GLN A 145 4.16 -4.25 12.94
CA GLN A 145 4.92 -3.63 14.03
C GLN A 145 6.09 -4.51 14.52
N SER A 146 5.86 -5.79 14.74
CA SER A 146 6.87 -6.74 15.25
C SER A 146 6.90 -8.04 14.45
N GLU A 147 8.03 -8.75 14.52
CA GLU A 147 8.16 -10.09 13.94
C GLU A 147 7.16 -11.06 14.56
N ASP A 148 6.91 -10.99 15.87
CA ASP A 148 5.98 -11.88 16.56
C ASP A 148 4.52 -11.70 16.09
N SER A 149 4.05 -10.46 15.96
CA SER A 149 2.72 -10.17 15.44
C SER A 149 2.58 -10.65 13.99
N PHE A 150 3.62 -10.43 13.20
CA PHE A 150 3.66 -10.88 11.81
C PHE A 150 3.67 -12.41 11.69
N MET A 151 4.40 -13.11 12.58
CA MET A 151 4.44 -14.56 12.68
C MET A 151 3.07 -15.15 12.99
N GLN A 152 2.34 -14.58 13.95
CA GLN A 152 0.97 -14.99 14.27
C GLN A 152 0.05 -14.83 13.05
N PHE A 153 0.12 -13.68 12.40
CA PHE A 153 -0.64 -13.40 11.18
C PHE A 153 -0.28 -14.37 10.03
N PHE A 154 1.01 -14.62 9.80
CA PHE A 154 1.50 -15.58 8.83
C PHE A 154 0.98 -16.99 9.10
N SER A 155 0.97 -17.43 10.37
CA SER A 155 0.45 -18.73 10.78
C SER A 155 -1.04 -18.87 10.45
N MET A 156 -1.83 -17.82 10.68
CA MET A 156 -3.24 -17.76 10.33
C MET A 156 -3.44 -17.87 8.81
N LEU A 157 -2.68 -17.10 8.03
CA LEU A 157 -2.76 -17.15 6.57
C LEU A 157 -2.33 -18.51 6.00
N LYS A 158 -1.30 -19.13 6.58
CA LYS A 158 -0.86 -20.49 6.20
C LYS A 158 -1.98 -21.52 6.42
N LYS A 159 -2.72 -21.42 7.53
CA LYS A 159 -3.90 -22.28 7.78
C LYS A 159 -5.00 -22.03 6.76
N GLN A 160 -5.33 -20.76 6.47
CA GLN A 160 -6.34 -20.41 5.46
C GLN A 160 -5.95 -20.90 4.06
N TYR A 161 -4.67 -20.78 3.71
CA TYR A 161 -4.15 -21.24 2.43
C TYR A 161 -4.29 -22.76 2.26
N LYS A 162 -3.94 -23.53 3.30
CA LYS A 162 -4.16 -24.99 3.34
C LYS A 162 -5.64 -25.35 3.20
N ALA A 163 -6.51 -24.67 3.94
CA ALA A 163 -7.95 -24.91 3.88
C ALA A 163 -8.55 -24.64 2.48
N LYS A 164 -8.07 -23.59 1.79
CA LYS A 164 -8.56 -23.21 0.45
C LYS A 164 -8.08 -24.11 -0.68
N ARG A 165 -6.91 -24.73 -0.56
CA ARG A 165 -6.34 -25.56 -1.65
C ARG A 165 -6.53 -27.07 -1.47
N GLY A 166 -7.02 -27.52 -0.32
CA GLY A 166 -7.17 -28.95 -0.03
C GLY A 166 -5.84 -29.70 0.07
N LEU A 167 -5.90 -31.01 0.36
CA LEU A 167 -4.76 -31.88 0.68
C LEU A 167 -3.76 -32.09 -0.49
N LEU A 168 -4.02 -31.56 -1.69
CA LEU A 168 -3.39 -32.03 -2.93
C LEU A 168 -2.28 -31.12 -3.52
N VAL A 169 -1.60 -30.29 -2.71
CA VAL A 169 -0.48 -29.47 -3.20
C VAL A 169 0.81 -29.77 -2.44
N VAL A 170 1.56 -30.71 -3.03
CA VAL A 170 3.02 -30.93 -3.15
C VAL A 170 3.96 -30.01 -2.31
N PRO A 171 5.08 -30.55 -1.77
CA PRO A 171 6.14 -29.83 -1.01
C PRO A 171 6.82 -28.59 -1.61
N ILE A 172 6.36 -28.09 -2.75
CA ILE A 172 6.94 -27.00 -3.56
C ILE A 172 6.23 -25.64 -3.26
N SER A 173 5.42 -25.58 -2.20
CA SER A 173 4.40 -24.54 -1.99
C SER A 173 4.87 -23.20 -1.40
N ALA A 174 6.17 -22.98 -1.19
CA ALA A 174 6.65 -21.75 -0.55
C ALA A 174 6.41 -20.49 -1.40
N ILE A 175 6.71 -20.51 -2.71
CA ILE A 175 6.50 -19.34 -3.58
C ILE A 175 5.01 -18.98 -3.65
N PRO A 176 4.09 -19.93 -3.93
CA PRO A 176 2.66 -19.63 -3.93
C PRO A 176 2.10 -19.16 -2.58
N LEU A 177 2.66 -19.64 -1.45
CA LEU A 177 2.30 -19.17 -0.12
C LEU A 177 2.80 -17.74 0.12
N CYS A 178 4.05 -17.44 -0.23
CA CYS A 178 4.61 -16.08 -0.15
C CYS A 178 3.79 -15.09 -0.97
N MET A 179 3.46 -15.43 -2.22
CA MET A 179 2.59 -14.60 -3.06
C MET A 179 1.21 -14.42 -2.44
N PHE A 180 0.62 -15.48 -1.85
CA PHE A 180 -0.66 -15.37 -1.17
C PHE A 180 -0.60 -14.40 0.01
N VAL A 181 0.44 -14.48 0.84
CA VAL A 181 0.64 -13.59 1.99
C VAL A 181 0.87 -12.16 1.53
N GLN A 182 1.78 -11.92 0.57
CA GLN A 182 2.04 -10.61 -0.01
C GLN A 182 0.77 -10.00 -0.60
N ARG A 183 -0.03 -10.79 -1.34
CA ARG A 183 -1.30 -10.35 -1.92
C ARG A 183 -2.28 -9.88 -0.84
N GLN A 184 -2.41 -10.61 0.26
CA GLN A 184 -3.31 -10.23 1.35
C GLN A 184 -2.87 -8.91 1.97
N ILE A 185 -1.58 -8.77 2.29
CA ILE A 185 -1.02 -7.55 2.87
C ILE A 185 -1.18 -6.36 1.91
N LEU A 186 -0.85 -6.55 0.64
CA LEU A 186 -1.02 -5.53 -0.40
C LEU A 186 -2.47 -5.03 -0.47
N ASN A 187 -3.43 -5.95 -0.45
CA ASN A 187 -4.85 -5.60 -0.48
C ASN A 187 -5.31 -4.89 0.81
N MET A 188 -4.78 -5.28 1.98
CA MET A 188 -5.05 -4.58 3.23
C MET A 188 -4.55 -3.13 3.17
N CYS A 189 -3.28 -2.92 2.78
CA CYS A 189 -2.71 -1.58 2.61
C CYS A 189 -3.51 -0.73 1.60
N TYR A 190 -3.92 -1.33 0.47
CA TYR A 190 -4.72 -0.66 -0.55
C TYR A 190 -6.08 -0.20 -0.04
N ASN A 191 -6.78 -1.07 0.70
CA ASN A 191 -8.08 -0.76 1.28
C ASN A 191 -7.96 0.30 2.37
N GLU A 192 -6.92 0.23 3.21
CA GLU A 192 -6.60 1.24 4.22
C GLU A 192 -6.30 2.60 3.59
N ALA A 193 -5.44 2.65 2.57
CA ALA A 193 -5.14 3.89 1.85
C ALA A 193 -6.40 4.53 1.24
N SER A 194 -7.28 3.69 0.69
CA SER A 194 -8.56 4.15 0.12
C SER A 194 -9.48 4.74 1.20
N ARG A 195 -9.53 4.13 2.39
CA ARG A 195 -10.30 4.64 3.54
C ARG A 195 -9.73 5.95 4.08
N VAL A 196 -8.40 6.05 4.20
CA VAL A 196 -7.69 7.28 4.61
C VAL A 196 -8.01 8.42 3.64
N LEU A 197 -7.91 8.16 2.33
CA LEU A 197 -8.22 9.15 1.29
C LEU A 197 -9.69 9.61 1.37
N ALA A 198 -10.64 8.68 1.54
CA ALA A 198 -12.05 9.01 1.68
C ALA A 198 -12.32 9.88 2.94
N ALA A 199 -11.66 9.58 4.05
CA ALA A 199 -11.80 10.35 5.28
C ALA A 199 -11.25 11.78 5.15
N GLN A 200 -10.13 11.95 4.45
CA GLN A 200 -9.56 13.27 4.14
C GLN A 200 -10.53 14.10 3.29
N HIS A 201 -11.07 13.52 2.21
CA HIS A 201 -12.05 14.21 1.36
C HIS A 201 -13.30 14.65 2.11
N LYS A 202 -13.87 13.76 2.94
CA LYS A 202 -15.06 14.08 3.74
C LYS A 202 -14.80 15.28 4.67
N ARG A 203 -13.66 15.29 5.37
CA ARG A 203 -13.34 16.37 6.32
C ARG A 203 -12.96 17.68 5.64
N LEU A 204 -12.30 17.65 4.49
CA LEU A 204 -12.01 18.85 3.70
C LEU A 204 -13.29 19.50 3.20
N SER A 205 -14.24 18.69 2.71
CA SER A 205 -15.57 19.17 2.31
C SER A 205 -16.32 19.80 3.49
N THR A 206 -16.33 19.16 4.66
CA THR A 206 -16.97 19.73 5.87
C THR A 206 -16.32 21.03 6.33
N LYS A 207 -14.98 21.12 6.36
CA LYS A 207 -14.28 22.36 6.71
C LYS A 207 -14.64 23.49 5.74
N MET A 208 -14.66 23.23 4.43
CA MET A 208 -14.99 24.23 3.41
C MET A 208 -16.42 24.77 3.58
N MET A 209 -17.40 23.90 3.85
CA MET A 209 -18.78 24.31 4.11
C MET A 209 -18.92 25.17 5.37
N ILE A 210 -18.19 24.85 6.44
CA ILE A 210 -18.19 25.65 7.67
C ILE A 210 -17.56 27.03 7.43
N THR A 211 -16.46 27.11 6.68
CA THR A 211 -15.81 28.39 6.37
C THR A 211 -16.69 29.28 5.48
N LEU A 212 -17.42 28.69 4.53
CA LEU A 212 -18.39 29.43 3.71
C LEU A 212 -19.55 29.96 4.56
N ALA A 213 -20.11 29.13 5.44
CA ALA A 213 -21.17 29.55 6.36
C ALA A 213 -20.72 30.62 7.38
N ALA A 214 -19.44 30.60 7.79
CA ALA A 214 -18.87 31.62 8.67
C ALA A 214 -18.55 32.94 7.92
N GLY A 215 -18.27 32.88 6.62
CA GLY A 215 -18.04 34.06 5.77
C GLY A 215 -19.31 34.84 5.44
N GLU A 216 -20.48 34.19 5.42
CA GLU A 216 -21.78 34.84 5.19
C GLU A 216 -22.30 35.63 6.41
N ASN A 217 -21.80 35.35 7.62
CA ASN A 217 -22.21 36.05 8.84
C ASN A 217 -21.31 37.27 9.19
N GLY A 218 -20.42 37.69 8.28
CA GLY A 218 -19.43 38.75 8.51
C GLY A 218 -19.67 40.05 7.75
N THR A 219 -20.80 40.21 7.07
CA THR A 219 -21.19 41.45 6.39
C THR A 219 -22.50 41.98 6.96
N GLU A 220 -22.44 42.55 8.15
CA GLU A 220 -23.39 43.55 8.65
C GLU A 220 -22.61 44.71 9.29
#